data_AF-A0A7C5M8Z6-F1
#
_entry.id   AF-A0A7C5M8Z6-F1
#
_cell.length_a   1.000
_cell.length_b   1.000
_cell.length_c   1.000
_cell.angle_alpha   90.00
_cell.angle_beta   90.00
_cell.angle_gamma   90.00
#
_symmetry.space_group_name_H-M   'P 1'
#
loop_
_entity.id
_entity.type
_entity.pdbx_description
1 polymer ?
#
loop_
_entity_poly.entity_id
_entity_poly.type
_entity_poly.pdbx_seq_one_letter_code
_entity_poly.pdbx_strand_id
1 'polypeptide(L)'
;MFRWWSGLIFACLACGGGSSTPSGVSDGTGGKDAASKETVNEETSAADGQAAEGDEEFFEPDYGFDAEQGGAFSPCSSNEDCQSGFCVESASGGICTHTCLAGDDCPPEFNCVGIVNTYPDLVYVCLPRYAGICRPCQSDVQCQGGVCVDGWCTVKCSAQVACPKNFVCKEVAGGQSVCAPQSGTCECLEKHAGVKRLCEKTVEGIGTCYGYETCDPAVGFVGCDAKVPGPEDCNGLDDDCDGTPDNGLPVDRPCTRTNEFGTCKGVDVCLGPKGFSCSAPEPGPEKCDGIDNDCNGVADDPFLVEGKYASLEHCGGCGMSCIGLFPHAQVMCDATKEVPRCVVASCDKGFIKLNEYQCVPVGATICEPCTKDEDCLLPDALCVDMGDGSFCGQACKDDKDCPDGYHCKQAGQKLQCLPKTGTCTCSSANMGVKKGCDITFVPPDPQSPSYTCHGLETCGPDGWGPCEVPKEECDNQDNDCDGET
;
A
#
# COMPACT_ATOMS: atom_id res chain seq x y z
N MET A 1 27.45 28.18 23.47
CA MET A 1 28.60 27.64 24.23
C MET A 1 28.08 27.10 25.55
N PHE A 2 27.95 25.79 25.72
CA PHE A 2 28.22 25.08 26.98
C PHE A 2 28.28 23.59 26.64
N ARG A 3 29.48 23.02 26.81
CA ARG A 3 29.85 21.64 26.52
C ARG A 3 29.51 20.79 27.73
N TRP A 4 28.96 19.59 27.53
CA TRP A 4 29.17 18.46 28.44
C TRP A 4 29.50 17.24 27.58
N TRP A 5 30.67 16.63 27.83
CA TRP A 5 31.10 15.38 27.25
C TRP A 5 31.81 14.53 28.32
N SER A 6 31.69 13.21 28.13
CA SER A 6 32.40 12.10 28.78
C SER A 6 31.84 11.62 30.13
N GLY A 7 31.65 10.32 30.40
CA GLY A 7 31.98 9.08 29.68
C GLY A 7 32.16 7.89 30.67
N LEU A 8 32.37 6.68 30.10
CA LEU A 8 32.57 5.31 30.68
C LEU A 8 31.29 4.49 30.91
N ILE A 9 31.00 3.34 30.26
CA ILE A 9 31.71 2.10 29.81
C ILE A 9 32.09 1.13 30.96
N PHE A 10 31.43 -0.04 30.99
CA PHE A 10 31.93 -1.45 31.12
C PHE A 10 30.69 -2.37 31.30
N ALA A 11 30.24 -3.18 30.33
CA ALA A 11 30.72 -4.48 29.80
C ALA A 11 30.16 -5.74 30.51
N CYS A 12 29.38 -6.49 29.72
CA CYS A 12 29.20 -7.95 29.60
C CYS A 12 28.89 -8.85 30.82
N LEU A 13 27.77 -9.58 30.72
CA LEU A 13 27.73 -11.03 30.95
C LEU A 13 26.60 -11.66 30.12
N ALA A 14 27.00 -12.52 29.18
CA ALA A 14 26.13 -13.41 28.42
C ALA A 14 26.61 -14.86 28.62
N CYS A 15 25.68 -15.74 28.99
CA CYS A 15 25.69 -17.20 28.88
C CYS A 15 24.33 -17.54 28.23
N GLY A 16 24.15 -18.44 27.27
CA GLY A 16 24.99 -19.44 26.64
C GLY A 16 24.08 -20.56 26.10
N GLY A 17 24.33 -21.02 24.87
CA GLY A 17 23.80 -22.27 24.26
C GLY A 17 22.45 -22.13 23.55
N GLY A 18 22.21 -22.61 22.33
CA GLY A 18 22.97 -23.47 21.42
C GLY A 18 22.00 -24.47 20.76
N SER A 19 21.85 -24.46 19.43
CA SER A 19 21.25 -25.59 18.71
C SER A 19 21.69 -25.65 17.24
N SER A 20 22.35 -26.77 16.96
CA SER A 20 22.67 -27.52 15.75
C SER A 20 22.26 -27.05 14.34
N THR A 21 23.27 -27.09 13.47
CA THR A 21 23.19 -27.45 12.04
C THR A 21 22.88 -28.95 11.83
N PRO A 22 22.44 -29.33 10.61
CA PRO A 22 23.18 -30.39 9.93
C PRO A 22 23.45 -30.10 8.44
N SER A 23 24.53 -30.69 7.93
CA SER A 23 24.92 -30.71 6.51
C SER A 23 24.97 -32.15 5.98
N GLY A 24 24.49 -32.34 4.74
CA GLY A 24 24.98 -33.33 3.74
C GLY A 24 24.37 -34.75 3.80
N VAL A 25 24.21 -35.53 2.72
CA VAL A 25 24.59 -35.47 1.28
C VAL A 25 23.75 -36.51 0.49
N SER A 26 23.62 -36.31 -0.83
CA SER A 26 23.60 -37.28 -1.96
C SER A 26 22.32 -37.22 -2.83
N ASP A 27 22.33 -37.36 -4.16
CA ASP A 27 23.30 -37.20 -5.27
C ASP A 27 22.47 -37.28 -6.58
N GLY A 28 22.91 -36.60 -7.65
CA GLY A 28 22.68 -36.92 -9.07
C GLY A 28 21.29 -36.81 -9.73
N THR A 29 21.11 -35.87 -10.66
CA THR A 29 21.24 -36.09 -12.14
C THR A 29 20.57 -35.00 -13.01
N GLY A 30 21.31 -34.46 -13.99
CA GLY A 30 20.88 -33.87 -15.28
C GLY A 30 20.02 -32.57 -15.23
N GLY A 31 20.31 -31.47 -15.92
CA GLY A 31 21.14 -31.21 -17.08
C GLY A 31 20.39 -30.28 -18.04
N LYS A 32 21.05 -29.16 -18.42
CA LYS A 32 20.83 -28.28 -19.58
C LYS A 32 19.95 -27.03 -19.42
N ASP A 33 20.64 -25.92 -19.16
CA ASP A 33 20.39 -24.63 -19.79
C ASP A 33 20.58 -24.72 -21.31
N ALA A 34 19.70 -24.10 -22.08
CA ALA A 34 19.94 -23.81 -23.49
C ALA A 34 19.31 -22.48 -23.89
N ALA A 35 20.19 -21.54 -24.21
CA ALA A 35 19.91 -20.32 -24.91
C ALA A 35 19.47 -20.63 -26.35
N SER A 36 18.41 -19.99 -26.81
CA SER A 36 17.93 -20.11 -28.18
C SER A 36 18.63 -19.08 -29.07
N LYS A 37 19.55 -19.56 -29.92
CA LYS A 37 19.98 -18.87 -31.13
C LYS A 37 19.88 -19.85 -32.30
N GLU A 38 19.16 -19.38 -33.32
CA GLU A 38 19.14 -19.78 -34.74
C GLU A 38 18.88 -21.24 -35.12
N THR A 39 17.90 -21.42 -36.01
CA THR A 39 17.95 -22.51 -36.98
C THR A 39 17.43 -22.00 -38.32
N VAL A 40 18.36 -21.93 -39.26
CA VAL A 40 18.18 -21.76 -40.70
C VAL A 40 17.65 -23.08 -41.26
N ASN A 41 16.66 -23.02 -42.15
CA ASN A 41 16.24 -24.12 -43.01
C ASN A 41 16.37 -23.67 -44.47
N GLU A 42 17.31 -24.28 -45.19
CA GLU A 42 17.26 -24.55 -46.64
C GLU A 42 16.16 -25.62 -46.88
N GLU A 43 15.48 -25.78 -48.02
CA GLU A 43 15.79 -25.56 -49.43
C GLU A 43 14.48 -25.77 -50.23
N THR A 44 14.18 -24.98 -51.27
CA THR A 44 13.52 -25.49 -52.51
C THR A 44 13.75 -24.53 -53.67
N SER A 45 14.00 -25.15 -54.82
CA SER A 45 14.51 -24.65 -56.09
C SER A 45 13.45 -24.11 -57.06
N ALA A 46 13.82 -23.09 -57.85
CA ALA A 46 13.43 -22.81 -59.25
C ALA A 46 14.14 -21.50 -59.67
N ALA A 47 15.15 -21.54 -60.54
CA ALA A 47 15.04 -21.46 -62.01
C ALA A 47 14.45 -20.14 -62.54
N ASP A 48 15.36 -19.33 -63.09
CA ASP A 48 15.26 -18.42 -64.24
C ASP A 48 14.00 -17.54 -64.40
N GLY A 49 14.19 -16.25 -64.21
CA GLY A 49 13.25 -15.20 -64.60
C GLY A 49 13.91 -13.83 -64.52
N GLN A 50 14.43 -13.37 -65.66
CA GLN A 50 14.98 -12.03 -65.85
C GLN A 50 13.99 -10.94 -65.38
N ALA A 51 14.45 -10.07 -64.48
CA ALA A 51 13.80 -8.80 -64.16
C ALA A 51 14.78 -7.67 -64.48
N ALA A 52 14.30 -6.76 -65.31
CA ALA A 52 15.02 -5.65 -65.90
C ALA A 52 15.73 -4.78 -64.85
N GLU A 53 16.99 -4.47 -65.12
CA GLU A 53 17.65 -3.30 -64.55
C GLU A 53 16.82 -2.08 -64.96
N GLY A 54 16.20 -1.45 -63.97
CA GLY A 54 15.59 -0.15 -64.10
C GLY A 54 16.65 0.88 -63.74
N ASP A 55 17.25 1.43 -64.78
CA ASP A 55 18.21 2.52 -64.76
C ASP A 55 17.60 3.70 -63.99
N GLU A 56 18.01 3.90 -62.74
CA GLU A 56 17.79 5.19 -62.09
C GLU A 56 18.75 6.18 -62.72
N GLU A 57 18.25 6.95 -63.69
CA GLU A 57 18.95 8.08 -64.29
C GLU A 57 19.26 9.12 -63.21
N PHE A 58 20.46 9.01 -62.64
CA PHE A 58 21.10 10.07 -61.89
C PHE A 58 21.44 11.18 -62.90
N PHE A 59 20.67 12.26 -62.89
CA PHE A 59 20.94 13.44 -63.70
C PHE A 59 22.16 14.15 -63.11
N GLU A 60 23.36 13.70 -63.48
CA GLU A 60 24.55 14.55 -63.36
C GLU A 60 24.31 15.77 -64.25
N PRO A 61 24.46 17.01 -63.74
CA PRO A 61 24.56 18.15 -64.64
C PRO A 61 25.77 17.87 -65.54
N ASP A 62 25.54 17.85 -66.86
CA ASP A 62 26.60 17.70 -67.87
C ASP A 62 27.43 18.99 -67.87
N TYR A 63 28.23 19.16 -66.81
CA TYR A 63 29.32 20.10 -66.80
C TYR A 63 30.32 19.55 -67.81
N GLY A 64 30.55 20.28 -68.89
CA GLY A 64 31.67 19.99 -69.77
C GLY A 64 32.95 20.00 -68.92
N PHE A 65 33.34 18.82 -68.45
CA PHE A 65 34.60 18.64 -67.74
C PHE A 65 35.68 19.05 -68.72
N ASP A 66 36.48 20.04 -68.35
CA ASP A 66 37.77 20.17 -69.00
C ASP A 66 38.52 18.87 -68.65
N ALA A 67 38.71 17.99 -69.63
CA ALA A 67 39.24 16.64 -69.44
C ALA A 67 40.70 16.61 -68.95
N GLU A 68 41.28 17.78 -68.67
CA GLU A 68 42.60 17.95 -68.10
C GLU A 68 42.55 17.92 -66.58
N GLN A 69 43.48 17.17 -65.97
CA GLN A 69 43.63 17.10 -64.52
C GLN A 69 43.77 18.51 -63.91
N GLY A 70 42.88 18.84 -62.96
CA GLY A 70 42.85 20.14 -62.28
C GLY A 70 42.20 21.27 -63.08
N GLY A 71 41.58 20.97 -64.23
CA GLY A 71 40.78 21.91 -65.02
C GLY A 71 39.51 22.35 -64.29
N ALA A 72 38.80 23.33 -64.85
CA ALA A 72 37.56 23.84 -64.25
C ALA A 72 36.54 22.71 -64.04
N PHE A 73 35.89 22.72 -62.88
CA PHE A 73 34.89 21.75 -62.41
C PHE A 73 35.41 20.32 -62.18
N SER A 74 36.73 20.09 -62.25
CA SER A 74 37.35 18.84 -61.81
C SER A 74 37.25 18.66 -60.27
N PRO A 75 37.14 17.43 -59.74
CA PRO A 75 37.15 17.20 -58.30
C PRO A 75 38.50 17.59 -57.68
N CYS A 76 38.47 18.19 -56.48
CA CYS A 76 39.65 18.62 -55.74
C CYS A 76 39.50 18.39 -54.23
N SER A 77 40.63 18.25 -53.53
CA SER A 77 40.68 18.22 -52.07
C SER A 77 41.36 19.45 -51.49
N SER A 78 42.15 20.17 -52.30
CA SER A 78 42.87 21.37 -51.93
C SER A 78 43.02 22.32 -53.12
N ASN A 79 43.37 23.58 -52.84
CA ASN A 79 43.60 24.60 -53.87
C ASN A 79 44.73 24.24 -54.84
N GLU A 80 45.70 23.41 -54.42
CA GLU A 80 46.84 22.99 -55.24
C GLU A 80 46.43 21.99 -56.34
N ASP A 81 45.30 21.32 -56.16
CA ASP A 81 44.77 20.37 -57.14
C ASP A 81 44.16 21.09 -58.36
N CYS A 82 43.97 22.41 -58.27
CA CYS A 82 43.28 23.22 -59.27
C CYS A 82 44.26 24.14 -60.00
N GLN A 83 44.22 24.12 -61.34
CA GLN A 83 45.04 25.00 -62.17
C GLN A 83 44.75 26.49 -61.91
N SER A 84 43.52 26.80 -61.49
CA SER A 84 43.10 28.14 -61.06
C SER A 84 43.58 28.54 -59.67
N GLY A 85 44.07 27.59 -58.86
CA GLY A 85 44.40 27.79 -57.46
C GLY A 85 43.20 27.83 -56.51
N PHE A 86 41.99 27.48 -56.96
CA PHE A 86 40.78 27.55 -56.14
C PHE A 86 39.97 26.26 -56.18
N CYS A 87 39.91 25.59 -55.02
CA CYS A 87 39.03 24.45 -54.74
C CYS A 87 37.86 24.93 -53.87
N VAL A 88 36.64 24.74 -54.35
CA VAL A 88 35.42 25.25 -53.70
C VAL A 88 34.42 24.13 -53.42
N GLU A 89 33.66 24.25 -52.33
CA GLU A 89 32.64 23.27 -51.98
C GLU A 89 31.48 23.26 -53.00
N SER A 90 31.05 22.05 -53.36
CA SER A 90 29.85 21.78 -54.14
C SER A 90 29.02 20.66 -53.50
N ALA A 91 27.84 20.37 -54.06
CA ALA A 91 26.95 19.32 -53.58
C ALA A 91 27.57 17.90 -53.62
N SER A 92 28.58 17.68 -54.47
CA SER A 92 29.27 16.40 -54.65
C SER A 92 30.70 16.36 -54.07
N GLY A 93 31.13 17.40 -53.35
CA GLY A 93 32.49 17.53 -52.80
C GLY A 93 33.22 18.78 -53.32
N GLY A 94 34.54 18.85 -53.11
CA GLY A 94 35.36 19.95 -53.61
C GLY A 94 35.48 19.90 -55.14
N ILE A 95 35.26 21.01 -55.82
CA ILE A 95 35.48 21.16 -57.25
C ILE A 95 36.39 22.36 -57.55
N CYS A 96 37.24 22.23 -58.57
CA CYS A 96 38.02 23.33 -59.09
C CYS A 96 37.10 24.35 -59.74
N THR A 97 37.35 25.63 -59.51
CA THR A 97 36.61 26.73 -60.15
C THR A 97 37.55 27.59 -61.00
N HIS A 98 37.04 28.57 -61.75
CA HIS A 98 37.86 29.59 -62.39
C HIS A 98 37.55 30.98 -61.83
N THR A 99 38.45 31.92 -62.08
CA THR A 99 38.24 33.33 -61.76
C THR A 99 37.29 33.98 -62.76
N CYS A 100 36.45 34.89 -62.30
CA CYS A 100 35.50 35.65 -63.11
C CYS A 100 35.71 37.16 -62.89
N LEU A 101 35.26 38.00 -63.81
CA LEU A 101 35.28 39.47 -63.65
C LEU A 101 33.86 40.06 -63.77
N ALA A 102 32.96 39.36 -64.45
CA ALA A 102 31.54 39.64 -64.57
C ALA A 102 30.70 38.38 -64.33
N GLY A 103 29.40 38.57 -64.09
CA GLY A 103 28.46 37.47 -63.84
C GLY A 103 28.33 36.48 -65.01
N ASP A 104 28.53 36.94 -66.25
CA ASP A 104 28.39 36.12 -67.46
C ASP A 104 29.64 35.25 -67.74
N ASP A 105 30.72 35.41 -66.96
CA ASP A 105 31.94 34.60 -67.10
C ASP A 105 31.76 33.21 -66.46
N CYS A 106 30.81 33.06 -65.54
CA CYS A 106 30.49 31.80 -64.88
C CYS A 106 29.40 31.04 -65.65
N PRO A 107 29.39 29.69 -65.62
CA PRO A 107 28.27 28.92 -66.14
C PRO A 107 26.94 29.30 -65.43
N PRO A 108 25.77 29.07 -66.05
CA PRO A 108 24.47 29.50 -65.52
C PRO A 108 24.15 29.04 -64.08
N GLU A 109 24.74 27.92 -63.65
CA GLU A 109 24.58 27.32 -62.32
C GLU A 109 25.57 27.87 -61.27
N PHE A 110 26.38 28.86 -61.63
CA PHE A 110 27.43 29.45 -60.79
C PHE A 110 27.26 30.96 -60.67
N ASN A 111 27.61 31.48 -59.49
CA ASN A 111 27.67 32.92 -59.25
C ASN A 111 29.14 33.37 -59.22
N CYS A 112 29.41 34.50 -59.86
CA CYS A 112 30.69 35.18 -59.70
C CYS A 112 30.74 35.89 -58.33
N VAL A 113 31.49 35.33 -57.37
CA VAL A 113 31.53 35.81 -55.97
C VAL A 113 32.94 36.23 -55.59
N GLY A 114 33.05 37.41 -54.98
CA GLY A 114 34.30 37.92 -54.41
C GLY A 114 34.66 37.21 -53.11
N ILE A 115 35.87 36.67 -53.02
CA ILE A 115 36.41 36.02 -51.81
C ILE A 115 37.34 36.99 -51.07
N VAL A 116 37.06 37.22 -49.78
CA VAL A 116 37.66 38.30 -48.98
C VAL A 116 39.04 37.99 -48.37
N ASN A 117 39.62 36.83 -48.66
CA ASN A 117 40.90 36.38 -48.07
C ASN A 117 42.09 36.41 -49.05
N THR A 118 41.93 37.00 -50.23
CA THR A 118 43.04 37.24 -51.16
C THR A 118 43.56 38.67 -50.94
N TYR A 119 44.74 38.79 -50.32
CA TYR A 119 45.42 40.08 -50.17
C TYR A 119 46.49 40.20 -51.26
N PRO A 120 46.67 41.36 -51.95
CA PRO A 120 46.02 42.65 -51.74
C PRO A 120 44.75 42.90 -52.57
N ASP A 121 44.41 42.02 -53.52
CA ASP A 121 43.30 42.22 -54.46
C ASP A 121 42.15 41.22 -54.22
N LEU A 122 40.91 41.72 -54.26
CA LEU A 122 39.70 40.89 -54.27
C LEU A 122 39.70 40.02 -55.52
N VAL A 123 39.79 38.70 -55.33
CA VAL A 123 39.62 37.74 -56.41
C VAL A 123 38.15 37.30 -56.44
N TYR A 124 37.60 37.25 -57.64
CA TYR A 124 36.25 36.74 -57.87
C TYR A 124 36.35 35.36 -58.49
N VAL A 125 35.60 34.41 -57.96
CA VAL A 125 35.58 33.01 -58.41
C VAL A 125 34.15 32.54 -58.63
N CYS A 126 33.96 31.57 -59.51
CA CYS A 126 32.65 30.98 -59.75
C CYS A 126 32.30 29.98 -58.63
N LEU A 127 31.34 30.31 -57.78
CA LEU A 127 30.83 29.40 -56.76
C LEU A 127 29.52 28.75 -57.22
N PRO A 128 29.30 27.44 -56.98
CA PRO A 128 28.02 26.83 -57.32
C PRO A 128 26.90 27.55 -56.59
N ARG A 129 25.89 27.98 -57.35
CA ARG A 129 24.80 28.83 -56.86
C ARG A 129 24.11 28.24 -55.64
N TYR A 130 23.94 26.92 -55.60
CA TYR A 130 23.16 26.23 -54.58
C TYR A 130 24.01 25.59 -53.46
N ALA A 131 25.35 25.66 -53.52
CA ALA A 131 26.22 24.97 -52.56
C ALA A 131 26.05 25.45 -51.11
N GLY A 132 25.66 26.72 -50.90
CA GLY A 132 25.47 27.31 -49.58
C GLY A 132 24.05 27.21 -49.02
N ILE A 133 23.11 26.57 -49.73
CA ILE A 133 21.72 26.49 -49.27
C ILE A 133 21.64 25.67 -47.97
N CYS A 134 20.80 26.11 -47.03
CA CYS A 134 20.63 25.47 -45.72
C CYS A 134 21.89 25.46 -44.85
N ARG A 135 22.83 26.37 -45.11
CA ARG A 135 23.88 26.72 -44.15
C ARG A 135 23.34 27.74 -43.14
N PRO A 136 23.62 27.60 -41.84
CA PRO A 136 23.25 28.61 -40.86
C PRO A 136 23.88 29.98 -41.18
N CYS A 137 23.13 31.05 -40.97
CA CYS A 137 23.57 32.43 -41.18
C CYS A 137 22.90 33.39 -40.20
N GLN A 138 23.52 34.55 -40.03
CA GLN A 138 22.97 35.70 -39.30
C GLN A 138 22.75 36.91 -40.23
N SER A 139 23.39 36.91 -41.41
CA SER A 139 23.32 37.98 -42.41
C SER A 139 23.59 37.45 -43.82
N ASP A 140 23.13 38.17 -44.84
CA ASP A 140 23.24 37.80 -46.25
C ASP A 140 24.69 37.57 -46.72
N VAL A 141 25.65 38.29 -46.12
CA VAL A 141 27.09 38.17 -46.45
C VAL A 141 27.62 36.76 -46.19
N GLN A 142 27.00 36.02 -45.27
CA GLN A 142 27.39 34.64 -44.95
C GLN A 142 26.85 33.62 -45.94
N CYS A 143 26.08 34.03 -46.96
CA CYS A 143 25.38 33.11 -47.88
C CYS A 143 25.99 33.04 -49.28
N GLN A 144 27.25 33.45 -49.47
CA GLN A 144 28.00 33.26 -50.73
C GLN A 144 27.22 33.73 -51.98
N GLY A 145 26.59 34.92 -51.90
CA GLY A 145 25.74 35.47 -52.98
C GLY A 145 24.24 35.16 -52.83
N GLY A 146 23.86 34.42 -51.79
CA GLY A 146 22.49 34.21 -51.35
C GLY A 146 21.98 35.27 -50.36
N VAL A 147 20.84 34.98 -49.75
CA VAL A 147 20.16 35.79 -48.73
C VAL A 147 19.91 34.92 -47.50
N CYS A 148 20.04 35.51 -46.32
CA CYS A 148 19.78 34.86 -45.06
C CYS A 148 18.31 35.02 -44.68
N VAL A 149 17.56 33.92 -44.67
CA VAL A 149 16.13 33.91 -44.32
C VAL A 149 15.92 32.94 -43.17
N ASP A 150 15.31 33.42 -42.09
CA ASP A 150 15.01 32.64 -40.89
C ASP A 150 16.23 31.87 -40.32
N GLY A 151 17.42 32.49 -40.42
CA GLY A 151 18.69 31.92 -39.94
C GLY A 151 19.34 30.91 -40.90
N TRP A 152 18.80 30.71 -42.10
CA TRP A 152 19.31 29.79 -43.11
C TRP A 152 19.62 30.49 -44.42
N CYS A 153 20.75 30.12 -45.03
CA CYS A 153 21.12 30.61 -46.35
C CYS A 153 20.20 30.02 -47.42
N THR A 154 19.69 30.89 -48.28
CA THR A 154 18.90 30.54 -49.46
C THR A 154 19.31 31.43 -50.63
N VAL A 155 18.82 31.14 -51.84
CA VAL A 155 19.07 31.92 -53.04
C VAL A 155 17.78 32.50 -53.60
N LYS A 156 17.89 33.65 -54.27
CA LYS A 156 16.79 34.26 -55.01
C LYS A 156 16.39 33.38 -56.20
N CYS A 157 15.10 33.24 -56.42
CA CYS A 157 14.49 32.53 -57.54
C CYS A 157 13.49 33.43 -58.30
N SER A 158 13.24 33.10 -59.56
CA SER A 158 12.31 33.82 -60.44
C SER A 158 11.78 32.88 -61.54
N ALA A 159 10.91 33.37 -62.42
CA ALA A 159 10.47 32.58 -63.58
C ALA A 159 11.64 32.13 -64.50
N GLN A 160 12.77 32.84 -64.47
CA GLN A 160 13.98 32.51 -65.24
C GLN A 160 15.03 31.75 -64.41
N VAL A 161 14.85 31.66 -63.10
CA VAL A 161 15.79 31.01 -62.18
C VAL A 161 15.03 29.96 -61.39
N ALA A 162 15.21 28.69 -61.78
CA ALA A 162 14.65 27.55 -61.07
C ALA A 162 15.33 27.35 -59.70
N CYS A 163 14.62 26.67 -58.81
CA CYS A 163 15.20 26.14 -57.58
C CYS A 163 15.74 24.72 -57.81
N PRO A 164 16.73 24.28 -57.02
CA PRO A 164 17.25 22.93 -57.13
C PRO A 164 16.18 21.89 -56.74
N LYS A 165 16.44 20.61 -57.06
CA LYS A 165 15.54 19.50 -56.72
C LYS A 165 15.15 19.52 -55.23
N ASN A 166 13.87 19.32 -54.94
CA ASN A 166 13.26 19.39 -53.59
C ASN A 166 13.27 20.78 -52.94
N PHE A 167 13.48 21.84 -53.72
CA PHE A 167 13.27 23.22 -53.29
C PHE A 167 12.19 23.87 -54.15
N VAL A 168 11.35 24.67 -53.50
CA VAL A 168 10.27 25.41 -54.15
C VAL A 168 10.54 26.91 -54.04
N CYS A 169 10.25 27.64 -55.11
CA CYS A 169 10.38 29.09 -55.13
C CYS A 169 9.22 29.70 -54.32
N LYS A 170 9.52 30.26 -53.14
CA LYS A 170 8.54 30.82 -52.21
C LYS A 170 8.82 32.29 -51.95
N GLU A 171 7.76 33.07 -51.89
CA GLU A 171 7.84 34.49 -51.53
C GLU A 171 8.02 34.65 -50.01
N VAL A 172 9.00 35.46 -49.60
CA VAL A 172 9.31 35.74 -48.20
C VAL A 172 9.04 37.21 -47.85
N ALA A 173 9.06 37.53 -46.56
CA ALA A 173 8.82 38.89 -46.07
C ALA A 173 9.76 39.89 -46.77
N GLY A 174 9.17 40.88 -47.45
CA GLY A 174 9.92 41.85 -48.29
C GLY A 174 9.69 41.70 -49.80
N GLY A 175 8.81 40.78 -50.24
CA GLY A 175 8.41 40.65 -51.65
C GLY A 175 9.44 39.98 -52.55
N GLN A 176 10.45 39.36 -51.94
CA GLN A 176 11.50 38.63 -52.65
C GLN A 176 11.16 37.14 -52.69
N SER A 177 11.33 36.49 -53.84
CA SER A 177 11.18 35.04 -53.97
C SER A 177 12.52 34.32 -53.76
N VAL A 178 12.53 33.31 -52.90
CA VAL A 178 13.73 32.52 -52.55
C VAL A 178 13.44 31.01 -52.60
N CYS A 179 14.48 30.20 -52.76
CA CYS A 179 14.37 28.75 -52.76
C CYS A 179 14.25 28.20 -51.33
N ALA A 180 13.06 27.77 -50.94
CA ALA A 180 12.82 27.12 -49.66
C ALA A 180 12.79 25.59 -49.84
N PRO A 181 13.30 24.80 -48.87
CA PRO A 181 13.10 23.35 -48.90
C PRO A 181 11.62 23.01 -49.02
N GLN A 182 11.28 22.00 -49.80
CA GLN A 182 9.89 21.53 -49.93
C GLN A 182 9.34 21.03 -48.57
N SER A 183 10.21 20.46 -47.73
CA SER A 183 9.95 20.09 -46.34
C SER A 183 9.67 21.28 -45.40
N GLY A 184 9.87 22.51 -45.87
CA GLY A 184 9.73 23.73 -45.08
C GLY A 184 10.86 24.01 -44.09
N THR A 185 11.83 23.09 -43.92
CA THR A 185 12.96 23.27 -43.00
C THR A 185 14.25 22.66 -43.53
N CYS A 186 15.36 23.36 -43.30
CA CYS A 186 16.71 22.89 -43.62
C CYS A 186 17.19 21.72 -42.74
N GLU A 187 16.48 21.42 -41.66
CA GLU A 187 16.72 20.26 -40.80
C GLU A 187 16.19 18.97 -41.41
N CYS A 188 15.25 19.04 -42.36
CA CYS A 188 14.63 17.88 -43.00
C CYS A 188 14.86 17.91 -44.52
N LEU A 189 16.06 17.49 -44.94
CA LEU A 189 16.44 17.34 -46.35
C LEU A 189 16.49 15.85 -46.70
N GLU A 190 16.70 15.49 -47.98
CA GLU A 190 16.84 14.09 -48.41
C GLU A 190 17.89 13.32 -47.59
N LYS A 191 19.04 13.94 -47.32
CA LYS A 191 20.10 13.36 -46.48
C LYS A 191 19.69 13.11 -45.01
N HIS A 192 18.56 13.65 -44.58
CA HIS A 192 18.01 13.51 -43.23
C HIS A 192 16.69 12.71 -43.21
N ALA A 193 16.33 12.04 -44.31
CA ALA A 193 15.14 11.21 -44.36
C ALA A 193 15.13 10.20 -43.20
N GLY A 194 14.01 10.14 -42.46
CA GLY A 194 13.87 9.23 -41.32
C GLY A 194 14.53 9.69 -40.02
N VAL A 195 15.25 10.83 -40.00
CA VAL A 195 15.77 11.41 -38.75
C VAL A 195 14.60 11.81 -37.86
N LYS A 196 14.71 11.47 -36.56
CA LYS A 196 13.72 11.83 -35.54
C LYS A 196 14.17 13.04 -34.75
N ARG A 197 13.23 13.92 -34.39
CA ARG A 197 13.43 15.01 -33.42
C ARG A 197 12.29 15.08 -32.41
N LEU A 198 12.51 15.79 -31.30
CA LEU A 198 11.50 16.02 -30.27
C LEU A 198 10.32 16.83 -30.85
N CYS A 199 9.11 16.41 -30.53
CA CYS A 199 7.88 17.17 -30.75
C CYS A 199 7.08 17.22 -29.45
N GLU A 200 6.08 18.10 -29.41
CA GLU A 200 5.19 18.24 -28.26
C GLU A 200 3.73 18.34 -28.72
N LYS A 201 2.82 17.90 -27.85
CA LYS A 201 1.38 18.15 -27.93
C LYS A 201 0.93 18.80 -26.65
N THR A 202 0.28 19.95 -26.76
CA THR A 202 -0.19 20.75 -25.62
C THR A 202 -1.72 20.86 -25.66
N VAL A 203 -2.35 20.65 -24.51
CA VAL A 203 -3.77 20.95 -24.31
C VAL A 203 -3.89 21.97 -23.17
N GLU A 204 -4.54 23.10 -23.47
CA GLU A 204 -4.69 24.20 -22.50
C GLU A 204 -5.45 23.73 -21.26
N GLY A 205 -4.85 23.97 -20.08
CA GLY A 205 -5.43 23.58 -18.79
C GLY A 205 -5.24 22.11 -18.40
N ILE A 206 -4.59 21.29 -19.24
CA ILE A 206 -4.23 19.90 -18.92
C ILE A 206 -2.71 19.78 -18.80
N GLY A 207 -1.98 19.85 -19.91
CA GLY A 207 -0.52 19.74 -19.87
C GLY A 207 0.14 19.64 -21.24
N THR A 208 1.41 19.25 -21.27
CA THR A 208 2.23 19.12 -22.48
C THR A 208 2.98 17.79 -22.48
N CYS A 209 2.63 16.93 -23.45
CA CYS A 209 3.29 15.64 -23.64
C CYS A 209 4.32 15.74 -24.76
N TYR A 210 5.46 15.08 -24.56
CA TYR A 210 6.56 15.04 -25.51
C TYR A 210 6.63 13.71 -26.25
N GLY A 211 7.15 13.74 -27.47
CA GLY A 211 7.36 12.57 -28.31
C GLY A 211 8.34 12.87 -29.44
N TYR A 212 8.33 12.06 -30.48
CA TYR A 212 9.16 12.20 -31.65
C TYR A 212 8.34 12.34 -32.93
N GLU A 213 8.82 13.20 -33.81
CA GLU A 213 8.37 13.30 -35.20
C GLU A 213 9.50 12.91 -36.14
N THR A 214 9.15 12.42 -37.32
CA THR A 214 10.10 11.85 -38.29
C THR A 214 10.18 12.72 -39.53
N CYS A 215 11.39 13.00 -40.00
CA CYS A 215 11.61 13.76 -41.23
C CYS A 215 11.14 12.98 -42.47
N ASP A 216 10.14 13.54 -43.17
CA ASP A 216 9.80 13.24 -44.55
C ASP A 216 10.30 14.39 -45.44
N PRO A 217 11.32 14.18 -46.29
CA PRO A 217 11.88 15.23 -47.14
C PRO A 217 10.87 15.93 -48.06
N ALA A 218 9.72 15.30 -48.34
CA ALA A 218 8.70 15.87 -49.22
C ALA A 218 7.78 16.88 -48.51
N VAL A 219 7.62 16.77 -47.18
CA VAL A 219 6.61 17.56 -46.43
C VAL A 219 7.10 18.13 -45.10
N GLY A 220 8.25 17.69 -44.56
CA GLY A 220 8.78 18.13 -43.28
C GLY A 220 8.78 17.04 -42.22
N PHE A 221 8.97 17.46 -40.96
CA PHE A 221 8.78 16.54 -39.85
C PHE A 221 7.29 16.27 -39.64
N VAL A 222 6.93 14.98 -39.61
CA VAL A 222 5.56 14.52 -39.54
C VAL A 222 5.41 13.38 -38.54
N GLY A 223 4.16 13.13 -38.13
CA GLY A 223 3.84 11.97 -37.31
C GLY A 223 4.34 12.07 -35.88
N CYS A 224 4.15 13.22 -35.22
CA CYS A 224 4.46 13.37 -33.79
C CYS A 224 3.75 12.28 -32.97
N ASP A 225 4.53 11.37 -32.38
CA ASP A 225 4.07 10.22 -31.61
C ASP A 225 3.76 10.53 -30.14
N ALA A 226 3.92 11.80 -29.72
CA ALA A 226 3.54 12.26 -28.40
C ALA A 226 2.07 11.88 -28.10
N LYS A 227 1.80 11.47 -26.86
CA LYS A 227 0.43 11.30 -26.38
C LYS A 227 -0.31 12.65 -26.43
N VAL A 228 -1.61 12.64 -26.68
CA VAL A 228 -2.42 13.86 -26.49
C VAL A 228 -2.70 13.96 -24.99
N PRO A 229 -2.28 15.03 -24.30
CA PRO A 229 -2.59 15.21 -22.88
C PRO A 229 -4.10 15.10 -22.63
N GLY A 230 -4.49 14.33 -21.62
CA GLY A 230 -5.87 14.16 -21.17
C GLY A 230 -5.96 14.26 -19.65
N PRO A 231 -7.17 14.39 -19.07
CA PRO A 231 -7.33 14.28 -17.63
C PRO A 231 -6.86 12.91 -17.13
N GLU A 232 -6.35 12.87 -15.90
CA GLU A 232 -5.94 11.63 -15.24
C GLU A 232 -7.08 10.61 -15.16
N ASP A 233 -6.78 9.39 -15.62
CA ASP A 233 -7.55 8.19 -15.38
C ASP A 233 -6.77 7.27 -14.43
N CYS A 234 -7.46 6.50 -13.58
CA CYS A 234 -6.78 5.52 -12.73
C CYS A 234 -6.27 4.33 -13.56
N ASN A 235 -5.07 4.47 -14.12
CA ASN A 235 -4.46 3.53 -15.04
C ASN A 235 -2.95 3.34 -14.80
N GLY A 236 -2.36 4.07 -13.85
CA GLY A 236 -0.92 4.00 -13.54
C GLY A 236 -0.04 4.77 -14.52
N LEU A 237 -0.63 5.57 -15.40
CA LEU A 237 0.05 6.41 -16.37
C LEU A 237 -0.14 7.87 -15.98
N ASP A 238 0.74 8.69 -16.52
CA ASP A 238 0.63 10.13 -16.51
C ASP A 238 -0.14 10.51 -17.80
N ASP A 239 -1.41 10.89 -17.66
CA ASP A 239 -2.31 11.23 -18.75
C ASP A 239 -2.20 12.71 -19.14
N ASP A 240 -1.94 13.59 -18.18
CA ASP A 240 -1.75 15.01 -18.39
C ASP A 240 -0.29 15.43 -18.62
N CYS A 241 0.65 14.52 -18.39
CA CYS A 241 2.09 14.73 -18.53
C CYS A 241 2.66 15.75 -17.51
N ASP A 242 2.09 15.84 -16.30
CA ASP A 242 2.58 16.71 -15.21
C ASP A 242 3.74 16.11 -14.38
N GLY A 243 4.06 14.83 -14.60
CA GLY A 243 5.11 14.08 -13.92
C GLY A 243 4.63 13.24 -12.73
N THR A 244 3.33 13.21 -12.44
CA THR A 244 2.75 12.46 -11.32
C THR A 244 1.59 11.58 -11.80
N PRO A 245 1.80 10.28 -12.05
CA PRO A 245 0.72 9.38 -12.46
C PRO A 245 -0.44 9.35 -11.46
N ASP A 246 -1.67 9.29 -11.99
CA ASP A 246 -2.93 9.15 -11.24
C ASP A 246 -3.17 10.26 -10.19
N ASN A 247 -2.61 11.47 -10.38
CA ASN A 247 -2.88 12.62 -9.51
C ASN A 247 -4.26 13.24 -9.82
N GLY A 248 -4.75 14.13 -8.96
CA GLY A 248 -6.00 14.85 -9.22
C GLY A 248 -7.28 13.99 -9.32
N LEU A 249 -7.19 12.67 -9.13
CA LEU A 249 -8.31 11.75 -9.16
C LEU A 249 -9.29 11.98 -7.99
N PRO A 250 -10.58 11.64 -8.14
CA PRO A 250 -11.55 11.73 -7.05
C PRO A 250 -11.17 10.80 -5.88
N VAL A 251 -10.86 11.37 -4.72
CA VAL A 251 -10.48 10.61 -3.51
C VAL A 251 -11.66 10.13 -2.66
N ASP A 252 -12.84 10.73 -2.85
CA ASP A 252 -14.05 10.45 -2.06
C ASP A 252 -15.16 9.79 -2.89
N ARG A 253 -14.80 9.03 -3.94
CA ARG A 253 -15.79 8.34 -4.77
C ARG A 253 -16.41 7.19 -3.96
N PRO A 254 -17.70 7.27 -3.56
CA PRO A 254 -18.30 6.25 -2.72
C PRO A 254 -18.47 4.96 -3.52
N CYS A 255 -18.25 3.84 -2.86
CA CYS A 255 -18.45 2.51 -3.42
C CYS A 255 -19.15 1.60 -2.41
N THR A 256 -19.68 0.48 -2.90
CA THR A 256 -20.38 -0.51 -2.08
C THR A 256 -20.04 -1.92 -2.51
N ARG A 257 -19.94 -2.83 -1.55
CA ARG A 257 -19.92 -4.28 -1.79
C ARG A 257 -21.20 -4.89 -1.23
N THR A 258 -21.88 -5.69 -2.04
CA THR A 258 -23.16 -6.31 -1.69
C THR A 258 -23.09 -7.80 -1.96
N ASN A 259 -23.53 -8.60 -0.99
CA ASN A 259 -23.74 -10.03 -1.14
C ASN A 259 -25.00 -10.46 -0.36
N GLU A 260 -25.11 -11.74 0.00
CA GLU A 260 -26.27 -12.25 0.74
C GLU A 260 -26.38 -11.77 2.19
N PHE A 261 -25.27 -11.34 2.81
CA PHE A 261 -25.25 -10.86 4.19
C PHE A 261 -25.67 -9.39 4.30
N GLY A 262 -25.21 -8.54 3.38
CA GLY A 262 -25.60 -7.13 3.42
C GLY A 262 -24.89 -6.26 2.40
N THR A 263 -24.79 -4.95 2.71
CA THR A 263 -24.16 -3.95 1.84
C THR A 263 -23.22 -3.05 2.62
N CYS A 264 -21.93 -3.33 2.50
CA CYS A 264 -20.89 -2.51 3.11
C CYS A 264 -20.53 -1.33 2.21
N LYS A 265 -20.30 -0.18 2.83
CA LYS A 265 -19.88 1.06 2.16
C LYS A 265 -18.37 1.26 2.30
N GLY A 266 -17.79 1.90 1.31
CA GLY A 266 -16.39 2.30 1.31
C GLY A 266 -16.15 3.42 0.30
N VAL A 267 -14.88 3.63 -0.02
CA VAL A 267 -14.43 4.56 -1.06
C VAL A 267 -13.59 3.83 -2.10
N ASP A 268 -13.71 4.22 -3.37
CA ASP A 268 -12.84 3.70 -4.41
C ASP A 268 -11.43 4.24 -4.23
N VAL A 269 -10.46 3.33 -4.23
CA VAL A 269 -9.03 3.63 -4.13
C VAL A 269 -8.39 3.31 -5.47
N CYS A 270 -7.65 4.25 -6.03
CA CYS A 270 -6.89 4.00 -7.24
C CYS A 270 -5.69 3.09 -6.94
N LEU A 271 -5.58 1.98 -7.67
CA LEU A 271 -4.46 1.02 -7.56
C LEU A 271 -3.60 1.04 -8.83
N GLY A 272 -3.50 2.20 -9.49
CA GLY A 272 -2.78 2.43 -10.73
C GLY A 272 -3.28 1.52 -11.86
N PRO A 273 -2.44 0.65 -12.45
CA PRO A 273 -2.85 -0.20 -13.58
C PRO A 273 -4.00 -1.17 -13.28
N LYS A 274 -4.31 -1.42 -12.01
CA LYS A 274 -5.45 -2.26 -11.60
C LYS A 274 -6.78 -1.50 -11.58
N GLY A 275 -6.77 -0.20 -11.84
CA GLY A 275 -7.94 0.66 -11.77
C GLY A 275 -8.39 0.94 -10.34
N PHE A 276 -9.60 1.49 -10.24
CA PHE A 276 -10.26 1.73 -8.96
C PHE A 276 -10.69 0.41 -8.31
N SER A 277 -10.38 0.26 -7.03
CA SER A 277 -10.84 -0.82 -6.19
C SER A 277 -11.62 -0.29 -5.01
N CYS A 278 -12.81 -0.85 -4.77
CA CYS A 278 -13.63 -0.47 -3.64
C CYS A 278 -12.99 -0.93 -2.33
N SER A 279 -12.82 0.00 -1.37
CA SER A 279 -12.28 -0.29 -0.03
C SER A 279 -13.32 -0.81 0.97
N ALA A 280 -14.59 -0.94 0.56
CA ALA A 280 -15.62 -1.51 1.42
C ALA A 280 -15.22 -2.93 1.85
N PRO A 281 -15.43 -3.31 3.13
CA PRO A 281 -15.26 -4.69 3.55
C PRO A 281 -16.22 -5.61 2.79
N GLU A 282 -15.86 -6.89 2.66
CA GLU A 282 -16.81 -7.88 2.15
C GLU A 282 -17.80 -8.19 3.28
N PRO A 283 -19.11 -7.99 3.08
CA PRO A 283 -20.09 -8.33 4.11
C PRO A 283 -20.00 -9.82 4.45
N GLY A 284 -20.08 -10.16 5.71
CA GLY A 284 -20.01 -11.53 6.21
C GLY A 284 -21.03 -11.78 7.31
N PRO A 285 -21.18 -13.03 7.77
CA PRO A 285 -22.01 -13.29 8.93
C PRO A 285 -21.42 -12.59 10.16
N GLU A 286 -22.33 -12.09 10.99
CA GLU A 286 -21.96 -11.49 12.27
C GLU A 286 -21.14 -12.44 13.12
N LYS A 287 -20.07 -11.86 13.67
CA LYS A 287 -19.23 -12.49 14.68
C LYS A 287 -19.32 -11.61 15.89
N CYS A 288 -19.16 -12.22 17.04
CA CYS A 288 -19.08 -11.48 18.27
C CYS A 288 -17.65 -10.92 18.38
N ASP A 289 -17.40 -9.76 17.77
CA ASP A 289 -16.10 -9.08 17.74
C ASP A 289 -16.19 -7.56 17.85
N GLY A 290 -17.40 -7.03 18.04
CA GLY A 290 -17.70 -5.60 18.12
C GLY A 290 -17.69 -4.90 16.77
N ILE A 291 -17.64 -5.65 15.66
CA ILE A 291 -17.65 -5.12 14.29
C ILE A 291 -18.97 -5.50 13.63
N ASP A 292 -19.58 -4.53 12.93
CA ASP A 292 -20.71 -4.76 12.04
C ASP A 292 -20.18 -5.43 10.75
N ASN A 293 -20.16 -6.76 10.76
CA ASN A 293 -19.60 -7.62 9.72
C ASN A 293 -20.53 -7.74 8.52
N ASP A 294 -21.84 -7.67 8.73
CA ASP A 294 -22.84 -7.70 7.65
C ASP A 294 -23.22 -6.29 7.14
N CYS A 295 -22.74 -5.25 7.82
CA CYS A 295 -22.96 -3.84 7.52
C CYS A 295 -24.44 -3.42 7.59
N ASN A 296 -25.23 -4.04 8.45
CA ASN A 296 -26.65 -3.72 8.65
C ASN A 296 -26.87 -2.48 9.57
N GLY A 297 -25.82 -1.98 10.21
CA GLY A 297 -25.84 -0.84 11.12
C GLY A 297 -25.84 -1.21 12.60
N VAL A 298 -25.78 -2.49 12.95
CA VAL A 298 -25.74 -3.02 14.32
C VAL A 298 -24.59 -4.00 14.40
N ALA A 299 -23.60 -3.73 15.26
CA ALA A 299 -22.53 -4.69 15.49
C ALA A 299 -23.02 -5.84 16.39
N ASP A 300 -22.56 -7.05 16.08
CA ASP A 300 -22.78 -8.27 16.89
C ASP A 300 -24.25 -8.67 17.09
N ASP A 301 -25.20 -8.28 16.23
CA ASP A 301 -26.48 -8.98 16.22
C ASP A 301 -26.29 -10.38 15.61
N PRO A 302 -26.85 -11.49 16.10
CA PRO A 302 -27.88 -11.68 17.13
C PRO A 302 -27.32 -11.96 18.53
N PHE A 303 -26.04 -11.70 18.79
CA PHE A 303 -25.42 -11.92 20.10
C PHE A 303 -25.92 -10.92 21.16
N LEU A 304 -26.55 -9.83 20.72
CA LEU A 304 -27.22 -8.86 21.56
C LEU A 304 -28.68 -9.24 21.86
N VAL A 305 -29.09 -9.07 23.12
CA VAL A 305 -30.47 -9.11 23.58
C VAL A 305 -30.86 -7.68 23.97
N GLU A 306 -31.85 -7.11 23.27
CA GLU A 306 -32.30 -5.72 23.46
C GLU A 306 -31.14 -4.69 23.38
N GLY A 307 -30.16 -4.95 22.49
CA GLY A 307 -29.01 -4.07 22.26
C GLY A 307 -27.89 -4.20 23.30
N LYS A 308 -27.92 -5.21 24.18
CA LYS A 308 -26.85 -5.49 25.15
C LYS A 308 -26.41 -6.95 25.08
N TYR A 309 -25.17 -7.22 25.48
CA TYR A 309 -24.67 -8.56 25.75
C TYR A 309 -25.35 -9.13 26.99
N ALA A 310 -26.51 -9.76 26.82
CA ALA A 310 -27.39 -10.18 27.91
C ALA A 310 -27.76 -11.67 27.87
N SER A 311 -27.20 -12.43 26.92
CA SER A 311 -27.32 -13.89 26.89
C SER A 311 -26.39 -14.54 27.92
N LEU A 312 -26.57 -15.83 28.19
CA LEU A 312 -25.73 -16.55 29.14
C LEU A 312 -24.28 -16.66 28.66
N GLU A 313 -24.07 -16.79 27.36
CA GLU A 313 -22.78 -17.00 26.72
C GLU A 313 -22.05 -15.68 26.39
N HIS A 314 -22.78 -14.56 26.38
CA HIS A 314 -22.27 -13.22 26.13
C HIS A 314 -22.86 -12.27 27.16
N CYS A 315 -22.56 -12.45 28.45
CA CYS A 315 -23.08 -11.59 29.50
C CYS A 315 -22.12 -10.47 29.87
N GLY A 316 -22.55 -9.23 29.66
CA GLY A 316 -21.73 -8.03 29.92
C GLY A 316 -20.66 -7.76 28.87
N GLY A 317 -20.38 -8.74 28.00
CA GLY A 317 -19.45 -8.63 26.90
C GLY A 317 -19.47 -9.88 26.03
N CYS A 318 -18.83 -9.77 24.88
CA CYS A 318 -18.73 -10.87 23.96
C CYS A 318 -17.95 -12.07 24.54
N GLY A 319 -18.48 -13.29 24.42
CA GLY A 319 -17.82 -14.53 24.82
C GLY A 319 -17.71 -14.71 26.33
N MET A 320 -18.28 -13.78 27.11
CA MET A 320 -18.30 -13.83 28.55
C MET A 320 -19.44 -14.75 29.00
N SER A 321 -19.15 -16.04 29.12
CA SER A 321 -20.13 -17.00 29.60
C SER A 321 -20.29 -16.96 31.11
N CYS A 322 -21.54 -16.94 31.58
CA CYS A 322 -21.86 -17.16 32.99
C CYS A 322 -21.82 -18.64 33.38
N ILE A 323 -21.86 -19.55 32.41
CA ILE A 323 -21.98 -20.99 32.66
C ILE A 323 -20.73 -21.47 33.41
N GLY A 324 -20.92 -22.04 34.59
CA GLY A 324 -19.84 -22.53 35.44
C GLY A 324 -19.03 -21.43 36.14
N LEU A 325 -19.49 -20.16 36.12
CA LEU A 325 -18.75 -19.06 36.75
C LEU A 325 -18.85 -19.04 38.28
N PHE A 326 -19.94 -19.57 38.84
CA PHE A 326 -20.19 -19.58 40.28
C PHE A 326 -20.35 -21.03 40.74
N PRO A 327 -19.56 -21.52 41.71
CA PRO A 327 -19.70 -22.87 42.23
C PRO A 327 -21.07 -23.09 42.87
N HIS A 328 -21.62 -24.29 42.71
CA HIS A 328 -22.89 -24.72 43.30
C HIS A 328 -24.07 -23.76 43.03
N ALA A 329 -24.07 -23.13 41.86
CA ALA A 329 -25.05 -22.13 41.48
C ALA A 329 -25.63 -22.39 40.09
N GLN A 330 -26.96 -22.25 40.01
CA GLN A 330 -27.62 -21.94 38.75
C GLN A 330 -27.41 -20.45 38.46
N VAL A 331 -26.94 -20.14 37.26
CA VAL A 331 -26.51 -18.80 36.86
C VAL A 331 -27.52 -18.14 35.94
N MET A 332 -27.52 -16.81 35.93
CA MET A 332 -28.21 -16.03 34.90
C MET A 332 -27.45 -14.76 34.56
N CYS A 333 -27.70 -14.21 33.37
CA CYS A 333 -27.25 -12.88 33.03
C CYS A 333 -28.31 -11.85 33.44
N ASP A 334 -27.97 -10.97 34.39
CA ASP A 334 -28.85 -9.87 34.78
C ASP A 334 -28.72 -8.71 33.79
N ALA A 335 -29.59 -8.72 32.79
CA ALA A 335 -29.69 -7.68 31.75
C ALA A 335 -30.29 -6.35 32.25
N THR A 336 -30.86 -6.32 33.45
CA THR A 336 -31.50 -5.10 34.01
C THR A 336 -30.46 -4.07 34.44
N LYS A 337 -29.22 -4.51 34.69
CA LYS A 337 -28.08 -3.66 35.01
C LYS A 337 -27.66 -2.82 33.80
N GLU A 338 -27.00 -1.69 34.06
CA GLU A 338 -26.48 -0.81 33.01
C GLU A 338 -25.60 -1.59 32.03
N VAL A 339 -24.61 -2.30 32.59
CA VAL A 339 -23.85 -3.37 31.93
C VAL A 339 -24.35 -4.70 32.50
N PRO A 340 -24.83 -5.65 31.66
CA PRO A 340 -25.28 -6.94 32.16
C PRO A 340 -24.19 -7.67 32.92
N ARG A 341 -24.56 -8.42 33.96
CA ARG A 341 -23.61 -9.18 34.76
C ARG A 341 -24.13 -10.56 35.08
N CYS A 342 -23.22 -11.52 35.11
CA CYS A 342 -23.51 -12.83 35.65
C CYS A 342 -23.88 -12.70 37.13
N VAL A 343 -25.00 -13.29 37.51
CA VAL A 343 -25.44 -13.39 38.89
C VAL A 343 -25.92 -14.81 39.18
N VAL A 344 -25.88 -15.20 40.46
CA VAL A 344 -26.50 -16.41 40.97
C VAL A 344 -28.03 -16.26 40.88
N ALA A 345 -28.66 -17.09 40.06
CA ALA A 345 -30.11 -17.20 39.99
C ALA A 345 -30.66 -17.98 41.19
N SER A 346 -30.05 -19.13 41.48
CA SER A 346 -30.35 -19.97 42.65
C SER A 346 -29.16 -20.86 42.99
N CYS A 347 -29.04 -21.27 44.26
CA CYS A 347 -28.01 -22.21 44.67
C CYS A 347 -28.50 -23.66 44.59
N ASP A 348 -27.56 -24.57 44.37
CA ASP A 348 -27.82 -26.00 44.39
C ASP A 348 -28.21 -26.48 45.80
N LYS A 349 -28.78 -27.69 45.88
CA LYS A 349 -29.27 -28.22 47.15
C LYS A 349 -28.14 -28.34 48.18
N GLY A 350 -28.36 -27.76 49.37
CA GLY A 350 -27.35 -27.73 50.44
C GLY A 350 -26.56 -26.43 50.49
N PHE A 351 -26.81 -25.51 49.55
CA PHE A 351 -26.21 -24.18 49.50
C PHE A 351 -27.28 -23.09 49.56
N ILE A 352 -26.87 -21.91 50.01
CA ILE A 352 -27.70 -20.72 50.13
C ILE A 352 -26.99 -19.53 49.49
N LYS A 353 -27.78 -18.60 48.95
CA LYS A 353 -27.27 -17.41 48.27
C LYS A 353 -26.77 -16.41 49.31
N LEU A 354 -25.45 -16.23 49.38
CA LEU A 354 -24.81 -15.25 50.25
C LEU A 354 -25.00 -13.84 49.69
N ASN A 355 -24.70 -13.68 48.40
CA ASN A 355 -24.82 -12.43 47.67
C ASN A 355 -25.16 -12.73 46.19
N GLU A 356 -25.15 -11.72 45.32
CA GLU A 356 -25.46 -11.90 43.90
C GLU A 356 -24.47 -12.79 43.13
N TYR A 357 -23.32 -13.11 43.70
CA TYR A 357 -22.18 -13.74 43.01
C TYR A 357 -21.67 -14.99 43.72
N GLN A 358 -22.33 -15.44 44.80
CA GLN A 358 -21.79 -16.54 45.62
C GLN A 358 -22.88 -17.37 46.30
N CYS A 359 -22.70 -18.68 46.23
CA CYS A 359 -23.41 -19.67 47.03
C CYS A 359 -22.46 -20.21 48.11
N VAL A 360 -22.97 -20.38 49.33
CA VAL A 360 -22.22 -20.96 50.45
C VAL A 360 -23.00 -22.12 51.06
N PRO A 361 -22.34 -23.12 51.68
CA PRO A 361 -23.03 -24.21 52.32
C PRO A 361 -24.04 -23.72 53.37
N VAL A 362 -25.16 -24.40 53.50
CA VAL A 362 -26.12 -24.15 54.59
C VAL A 362 -25.41 -24.34 55.93
N GLY A 363 -25.46 -23.32 56.78
CA GLY A 363 -24.76 -23.33 58.07
C GLY A 363 -23.39 -22.66 58.09
N ALA A 364 -22.84 -22.28 56.93
CA ALA A 364 -21.49 -21.70 56.82
C ALA A 364 -21.30 -20.37 57.56
N THR A 365 -22.38 -19.66 57.91
CA THR A 365 -22.31 -18.41 58.70
C THR A 365 -23.05 -18.53 60.03
N ILE A 366 -23.59 -19.70 60.35
CA ILE A 366 -24.28 -19.91 61.62
C ILE A 366 -23.24 -20.09 62.72
N CYS A 367 -23.55 -19.52 63.90
CA CYS A 367 -22.65 -19.51 65.04
C CYS A 367 -21.41 -18.62 64.90
N GLU A 368 -21.37 -17.73 63.91
CA GLU A 368 -20.39 -16.64 63.87
C GLU A 368 -20.68 -15.62 64.98
N PRO A 369 -19.65 -15.14 65.70
CA PRO A 369 -19.85 -14.15 66.75
C PRO A 369 -20.31 -12.81 66.16
N CYS A 370 -21.30 -12.20 66.81
CA CYS A 370 -21.89 -10.94 66.34
C CYS A 370 -22.20 -10.01 67.50
N THR A 371 -22.35 -8.73 67.20
CA THR A 371 -22.81 -7.70 68.15
C THR A 371 -24.15 -7.10 67.77
N LYS A 372 -24.51 -7.16 66.48
CA LYS A 372 -25.76 -6.67 65.90
C LYS A 372 -26.14 -7.51 64.68
N ASP A 373 -27.40 -7.46 64.29
CA ASP A 373 -27.94 -8.25 63.16
C ASP A 373 -27.18 -8.00 61.84
N GLU A 374 -26.70 -6.77 61.63
CA GLU A 374 -25.92 -6.36 60.45
C GLU A 374 -24.54 -7.04 60.36
N ASP A 375 -24.05 -7.62 61.46
CA ASP A 375 -22.80 -8.37 61.45
C ASP A 375 -23.00 -9.76 60.82
N CYS A 376 -24.25 -10.22 60.67
CA CYS A 376 -24.59 -11.50 60.08
C CYS A 376 -24.75 -11.38 58.56
N LEU A 377 -23.91 -12.10 57.82
CA LEU A 377 -23.76 -11.92 56.38
C LEU A 377 -24.99 -12.29 55.55
N LEU A 378 -25.82 -13.22 56.05
CA LEU A 378 -26.98 -13.70 55.31
C LEU A 378 -28.17 -12.73 55.41
N PRO A 379 -28.94 -12.55 54.33
CA PRO A 379 -30.19 -11.81 54.38
C PRO A 379 -31.12 -12.36 55.46
N ASP A 380 -31.69 -11.46 56.26
CA ASP A 380 -32.61 -11.79 57.36
C ASP A 380 -32.02 -12.63 58.51
N ALA A 381 -30.71 -12.86 58.55
CA ALA A 381 -30.05 -13.40 59.73
C ALA A 381 -30.10 -12.40 60.90
N LEU A 382 -30.23 -12.93 62.11
CA LEU A 382 -30.26 -12.14 63.34
C LEU A 382 -29.08 -12.52 64.23
N CYS A 383 -28.62 -11.55 65.00
CA CYS A 383 -27.66 -11.76 66.07
C CYS A 383 -28.40 -12.19 67.33
N VAL A 384 -28.27 -13.45 67.73
CA VAL A 384 -29.07 -14.07 68.78
C VAL A 384 -28.20 -14.36 70.00
N ASP A 385 -28.64 -13.89 71.16
CA ASP A 385 -28.03 -14.21 72.46
C ASP A 385 -28.36 -15.66 72.85
N MET A 386 -27.32 -16.48 73.02
CA MET A 386 -27.40 -17.90 73.37
C MET A 386 -26.81 -18.23 74.75
N GLY A 387 -26.71 -17.24 75.63
CA GLY A 387 -26.25 -17.40 77.02
C GLY A 387 -24.74 -17.60 77.19
N ASP A 388 -24.06 -18.11 76.17
CA ASP A 388 -22.59 -18.21 76.05
C ASP A 388 -21.98 -17.16 75.13
N GLY A 389 -22.81 -16.24 74.61
CA GLY A 389 -22.44 -15.18 73.70
C GLY A 389 -23.57 -14.85 72.74
N SER A 390 -23.33 -13.88 71.87
CA SER A 390 -24.24 -13.54 70.77
C SER A 390 -23.67 -14.07 69.46
N PHE A 391 -24.50 -14.81 68.74
CA PHE A 391 -24.10 -15.49 67.52
C PHE A 391 -25.13 -15.35 66.41
N CYS A 392 -24.65 -15.36 65.17
CA CYS A 392 -25.49 -15.29 64.00
C CYS A 392 -26.34 -16.55 63.85
N GLY A 393 -27.64 -16.35 63.70
CA GLY A 393 -28.58 -17.34 63.18
C GLY A 393 -28.62 -17.31 61.65
N GLN A 394 -29.53 -18.10 61.09
CA GLN A 394 -29.86 -18.08 59.67
C GLN A 394 -31.38 -18.08 59.52
N ALA A 395 -31.94 -17.24 58.67
CA ALA A 395 -33.39 -17.21 58.44
C ALA A 395 -33.91 -18.58 57.94
N CYS A 396 -35.07 -19.00 58.44
CA CYS A 396 -35.72 -20.26 58.08
C CYS A 396 -37.24 -20.13 58.09
N LYS A 397 -37.94 -21.02 57.39
CA LYS A 397 -39.40 -21.16 57.45
C LYS A 397 -39.79 -22.36 58.31
N ASP A 398 -39.09 -23.48 58.14
CA ASP A 398 -39.24 -24.68 58.95
C ASP A 398 -37.90 -25.41 59.17
N ASP A 399 -37.92 -26.48 59.97
CA ASP A 399 -36.72 -27.24 60.35
C ASP A 399 -35.93 -27.82 59.14
N LYS A 400 -36.54 -27.94 57.96
CA LYS A 400 -35.87 -28.48 56.76
C LYS A 400 -34.95 -27.47 56.09
N ASP A 401 -35.13 -26.18 56.38
CA ASP A 401 -34.25 -25.11 55.89
C ASP A 401 -32.96 -25.01 56.73
N CYS A 402 -32.91 -25.72 57.85
CA CYS A 402 -31.79 -25.70 58.79
C CYS A 402 -30.84 -26.87 58.59
N PRO A 403 -29.53 -26.67 58.80
CA PRO A 403 -28.57 -27.76 58.73
C PRO A 403 -28.77 -28.77 59.86
N ASP A 404 -28.18 -29.96 59.70
CA ASP A 404 -28.19 -30.98 60.75
C ASP A 404 -27.62 -30.43 62.06
N GLY A 405 -28.30 -30.70 63.18
CA GLY A 405 -27.97 -30.14 64.49
C GLY A 405 -28.71 -28.83 64.82
N TYR A 406 -29.45 -28.25 63.87
CA TYR A 406 -30.21 -27.02 64.04
C TYR A 406 -31.71 -27.24 63.91
N HIS A 407 -32.49 -26.35 64.52
CA HIS A 407 -33.94 -26.30 64.41
C HIS A 407 -34.38 -24.85 64.19
N CYS A 408 -35.48 -24.68 63.48
CA CYS A 408 -36.03 -23.39 63.14
C CYS A 408 -36.87 -22.86 64.31
N LYS A 409 -36.38 -21.83 65.01
CA LYS A 409 -36.99 -21.29 66.22
C LYS A 409 -37.13 -19.78 66.14
N GLN A 410 -38.16 -19.25 66.80
CA GLN A 410 -38.37 -17.81 66.92
C GLN A 410 -37.21 -17.14 67.67
N ALA A 411 -36.56 -16.18 67.02
CA ALA A 411 -35.60 -15.26 67.61
C ALA A 411 -36.01 -13.82 67.26
N GLY A 412 -36.38 -13.03 68.27
CA GLY A 412 -37.00 -11.73 68.03
C GLY A 412 -38.30 -11.86 67.22
N GLN A 413 -38.39 -11.16 66.08
CA GLN A 413 -39.56 -11.18 65.18
C GLN A 413 -39.46 -12.17 64.02
N LYS A 414 -38.31 -12.85 63.83
CA LYS A 414 -38.09 -13.78 62.72
C LYS A 414 -37.81 -15.19 63.24
N LEU A 415 -37.95 -16.18 62.36
CA LEU A 415 -37.51 -17.54 62.61
C LEU A 415 -36.04 -17.67 62.20
N GLN A 416 -35.23 -18.31 63.04
CA GLN A 416 -33.81 -18.52 62.82
C GLN A 416 -33.44 -19.99 63.09
N CYS A 417 -32.51 -20.53 62.31
CA CYS A 417 -31.86 -21.79 62.59
C CYS A 417 -30.95 -21.62 63.80
N LEU A 418 -31.38 -22.20 64.93
CA LEU A 418 -30.64 -22.17 66.18
C LEU A 418 -30.16 -23.58 66.54
N PRO A 419 -28.98 -23.71 67.17
CA PRO A 419 -28.44 -25.02 67.52
C PRO A 419 -29.40 -25.72 68.49
N LYS A 420 -29.66 -27.02 68.28
CA LYS A 420 -30.54 -27.83 69.15
C LYS A 420 -30.02 -27.91 70.59
N THR A 421 -28.73 -27.72 70.78
CA THR A 421 -28.05 -27.63 72.09
C THR A 421 -28.32 -26.31 72.80
N GLY A 422 -28.71 -25.26 72.05
CA GLY A 422 -28.95 -23.92 72.57
C GLY A 422 -27.69 -23.06 72.76
N THR A 423 -26.55 -23.47 72.21
CA THR A 423 -25.25 -22.80 72.38
C THR A 423 -24.36 -23.07 71.17
N CYS A 424 -23.52 -22.09 70.83
CA CYS A 424 -22.57 -22.13 69.72
C CYS A 424 -21.13 -22.42 70.18
N THR A 425 -20.90 -22.66 71.47
CA THR A 425 -19.59 -23.06 71.99
C THR A 425 -19.42 -24.57 72.03
N CYS A 426 -18.26 -25.04 71.57
CA CYS A 426 -17.93 -26.45 71.64
C CYS A 426 -17.49 -26.83 73.07
N SER A 427 -18.27 -27.71 73.69
CA SER A 427 -17.98 -28.30 74.99
C SER A 427 -18.44 -29.75 75.02
N SER A 428 -18.00 -30.52 76.02
CA SER A 428 -18.43 -31.91 76.20
C SER A 428 -19.95 -32.08 76.37
N ALA A 429 -20.70 -31.01 76.66
CA ALA A 429 -22.15 -31.04 76.78
C ALA A 429 -22.87 -30.90 75.42
N ASN A 430 -22.18 -30.41 74.39
CA ASN A 430 -22.78 -29.96 73.13
C ASN A 430 -22.08 -30.57 71.91
N MET A 431 -21.66 -31.83 72.03
CA MET A 431 -21.02 -32.57 70.93
C MET A 431 -21.99 -32.70 69.74
N GLY A 432 -21.46 -32.55 68.52
CA GLY A 432 -22.23 -32.62 67.28
C GLY A 432 -22.85 -31.29 66.82
N VAL A 433 -22.67 -30.20 67.56
CA VAL A 433 -22.93 -28.85 67.03
C VAL A 433 -21.99 -28.61 65.85
N LYS A 434 -22.52 -28.11 64.75
CA LYS A 434 -21.73 -27.65 63.61
C LYS A 434 -21.57 -26.14 63.68
N LYS A 435 -20.59 -25.56 63.02
CA LYS A 435 -20.53 -24.11 62.75
C LYS A 435 -19.83 -23.89 61.42
N GLY A 436 -19.96 -22.67 60.89
CA GLY A 436 -19.17 -22.20 59.76
C GLY A 436 -17.66 -22.24 60.01
N CYS A 437 -16.91 -22.48 58.95
CA CYS A 437 -15.46 -22.35 58.92
C CYS A 437 -15.00 -21.95 57.51
N ASP A 438 -13.80 -21.36 57.44
CA ASP A 438 -13.21 -20.85 56.21
C ASP A 438 -11.83 -21.47 55.99
N ILE A 439 -11.56 -21.88 54.75
CA ILE A 439 -10.23 -22.26 54.27
C ILE A 439 -9.83 -21.21 53.24
N THR A 440 -8.75 -20.48 53.49
CA THR A 440 -8.23 -19.49 52.54
C THR A 440 -6.99 -20.06 51.87
N PHE A 441 -7.07 -20.26 50.55
CA PHE A 441 -5.90 -20.54 49.74
C PHE A 441 -5.15 -19.24 49.42
N VAL A 442 -3.85 -19.23 49.72
CA VAL A 442 -2.95 -18.13 49.36
C VAL A 442 -1.95 -18.68 48.35
N PRO A 443 -2.04 -18.29 47.07
CA PRO A 443 -1.12 -18.76 46.04
C PRO A 443 0.34 -18.45 46.38
N PRO A 444 1.31 -19.29 45.97
CA PRO A 444 2.73 -18.99 46.14
C PRO A 444 3.19 -17.72 45.42
N ASP A 445 2.52 -17.36 44.32
CA ASP A 445 2.74 -16.10 43.61
C ASP A 445 1.96 -14.96 44.29
N PRO A 446 2.65 -13.93 44.83
CA PRO A 446 2.01 -12.80 45.48
C PRO A 446 1.13 -11.95 44.57
N GLN A 447 1.22 -12.10 43.24
CA GLN A 447 0.36 -11.39 42.28
C GLN A 447 -0.96 -12.11 42.02
N SER A 448 -1.08 -13.38 42.40
CA SER A 448 -2.32 -14.14 42.25
C SER A 448 -3.28 -13.86 43.41
N PRO A 449 -4.59 -13.70 43.13
CA PRO A 449 -5.57 -13.40 44.18
C PRO A 449 -5.76 -14.62 45.10
N SER A 450 -5.80 -14.38 46.41
CA SER A 450 -6.26 -15.38 47.39
C SER A 450 -7.78 -15.54 47.31
N TYR A 451 -8.27 -16.76 47.54
CA TYR A 451 -9.70 -17.06 47.62
C TYR A 451 -10.01 -17.91 48.84
N THR A 452 -11.28 -17.92 49.24
CA THR A 452 -11.76 -18.54 50.48
C THR A 452 -12.91 -19.50 50.16
N CYS A 453 -12.77 -20.74 50.60
CA CYS A 453 -13.80 -21.76 50.57
C CYS A 453 -14.49 -21.83 51.93
N HIS A 454 -15.80 -21.95 51.90
CA HIS A 454 -16.63 -22.02 53.10
C HIS A 454 -17.03 -23.47 53.36
N GLY A 455 -16.86 -23.92 54.60
CA GLY A 455 -17.16 -25.28 55.04
C GLY A 455 -17.89 -25.32 56.38
N LEU A 456 -17.91 -26.51 56.98
CA LEU A 456 -18.48 -26.73 58.31
C LEU A 456 -17.48 -27.48 59.21
N GLU A 457 -17.32 -27.01 60.45
CA GLU A 457 -16.64 -27.76 61.52
C GLU A 457 -17.67 -28.45 62.40
N THR A 458 -17.37 -29.66 62.89
CA THR A 458 -18.22 -30.38 63.84
C THR A 458 -17.54 -30.46 65.21
N CYS A 459 -18.26 -30.10 66.28
CA CYS A 459 -17.77 -30.20 67.66
C CYS A 459 -17.64 -31.67 68.09
N GLY A 460 -16.42 -32.09 68.38
CA GLY A 460 -16.04 -33.42 68.85
C GLY A 460 -15.59 -33.45 70.32
N PRO A 461 -15.10 -34.60 70.80
CA PRO A 461 -14.66 -34.77 72.19
C PRO A 461 -13.43 -33.91 72.53
N ASP A 462 -12.61 -33.59 71.51
CA ASP A 462 -11.36 -32.84 71.65
C ASP A 462 -11.50 -31.36 71.25
N GLY A 463 -12.73 -30.88 71.00
CA GLY A 463 -13.01 -29.53 70.50
C GLY A 463 -13.56 -29.52 69.08
N TRP A 464 -13.44 -28.39 68.38
CA TRP A 464 -13.84 -28.29 66.97
C TRP A 464 -12.96 -29.19 66.10
N GLY A 465 -13.59 -30.03 65.27
CA GLY A 465 -12.92 -30.82 64.26
C GLY A 465 -12.36 -29.98 63.11
N PRO A 466 -11.75 -30.62 62.08
CA PRO A 466 -11.30 -29.92 60.89
C PRO A 466 -12.46 -29.29 60.13
N CYS A 467 -12.16 -28.24 59.37
CA CYS A 467 -13.11 -27.61 58.45
C CYS A 467 -13.40 -28.55 57.27
N GLU A 468 -14.63 -29.05 57.18
CA GLU A 468 -15.09 -29.87 56.07
C GLU A 468 -15.70 -28.94 55.00
N VAL A 469 -14.96 -28.73 53.92
CA VAL A 469 -15.40 -28.02 52.71
C VAL A 469 -16.06 -29.00 51.72
N PRO A 470 -16.86 -28.49 50.75
CA PRO A 470 -17.31 -29.30 49.62
C PRO A 470 -16.15 -30.03 48.96
N LYS A 471 -16.40 -31.22 48.42
CA LYS A 471 -15.38 -31.96 47.68
C LYS A 471 -15.22 -31.35 46.30
N GLU A 472 -14.03 -31.51 45.74
CA GLU A 472 -13.78 -31.18 44.35
C GLU A 472 -14.79 -31.79 43.38
N GLU A 473 -15.29 -30.94 42.50
CA GLU A 473 -16.09 -31.29 41.34
C GLU A 473 -15.26 -31.03 40.08
N CYS A 474 -15.50 -31.78 39.00
CA CYS A 474 -14.77 -31.57 37.75
C CYS A 474 -15.34 -30.37 36.96
N ASP A 475 -15.23 -29.17 37.51
CA ASP A 475 -15.77 -27.93 36.96
C ASP A 475 -14.71 -26.84 36.73
N ASN A 476 -13.42 -27.15 36.93
CA ASN A 476 -12.28 -26.23 36.88
C ASN A 476 -12.34 -25.11 37.93
N GLN A 477 -13.02 -25.35 39.05
CA GLN A 477 -13.03 -24.48 40.21
C GLN A 477 -12.43 -25.24 41.38
N ASP A 478 -11.63 -24.56 42.20
CA ASP A 478 -11.07 -25.14 43.43
C ASP A 478 -12.12 -25.00 44.54
N ASN A 479 -12.88 -26.07 44.74
CA ASN A 479 -14.00 -26.16 45.65
C ASN A 479 -13.58 -26.47 47.08
N ASP A 480 -12.39 -27.06 47.29
CA ASP A 480 -11.86 -27.47 48.59
C ASP A 480 -10.66 -26.63 49.08
N CYS A 481 -10.24 -25.65 48.28
CA CYS A 481 -9.17 -24.70 48.55
C CYS A 481 -7.79 -25.33 48.78
N ASP A 482 -7.50 -26.44 48.10
CA ASP A 482 -6.18 -27.10 48.15
C ASP A 482 -5.20 -26.59 47.06
N GLY A 483 -5.70 -25.81 46.11
CA GLY A 483 -4.95 -25.24 44.98
C GLY A 483 -5.05 -26.06 43.69
N GLU A 484 -5.84 -27.13 43.65
CA GLU A 484 -6.15 -27.95 42.47
C GLU A 484 -7.60 -27.70 41.99
N THR A 485 -7.88 -27.94 40.69
CA THR A 485 -9.19 -27.66 40.04
C THR A 485 -9.64 -28.79 39.13
#